data_AF-A0A9P9EXE8-F1
#
_entry.id   AF-A0A9P9EXE8-F1
#
_cell.length_a   1.000
_cell.length_b   1.000
_cell.length_c   1.000
_cell.angle_alpha   90.00
_cell.angle_beta   90.00
_cell.angle_gamma   90.00
#
_symmetry.space_group_name_H-M   'P 1'
#
loop_
_entity.id
_entity.type
_entity.pdbx_description
1 polymer ?
#
loop_
_entity_poly.entity_id
_entity_poly.type
_entity_poly.pdbx_seq_one_letter_code
_entity_poly.pdbx_strand_id
1 'polypeptide(L)'
;MLTVSGLFGKSVLTQTLNDPDGLVTLRNLAQEIERTAPDNKSIPIVFVPGFSGWGAPLFGALNYFGGVIDIPKLLVDRGHTVIVAPVAPISTNWERACELYRQLTFGQFSMVNSETNSIDEVYDVDVDYGSYFAADPAHAPEQTSTTDRRRAILFSNSSDFRNWTWDWDHKVHFVCHSQGGNTVRYLISLMANGAGTLHPTYFTEAGRDDWTISVTTLGTPHRGTTIINALESFLSRSRQQAVGLVARLFATASFYPPKQRAYDLQLDHWGIRRNAGETFQDMLVRMESDNGPVWKWLNSDNNGLYDNSIEGVHDLSLKAINASENIYYFSLSFHATDPFPETWPAWGRDAIDSFPTSIESFVRGVVGNIPILRWLTDIIINAFTSLGWRFIITVTSFRSFVEWVTEAVIARVLQELGYDLVLPNPGSYIPRKDVIPILLPSVYAMGSQELTPVQRNILGPNLGDWYQNDGVVNTESMSGPDNFVRGISSLPDLDFSIAGKQGIYWHLGVNYQMDHADQIGVFIEQSTVRLRALWGSHERDVS
;
A
#
# COMPACT_ATOMS: atom_id res chain seq x y z
N MET A 1 24.74 45.74 -11.85
CA MET A 1 24.21 45.43 -10.51
C MET A 1 23.88 43.95 -10.49
N LEU A 2 24.72 43.14 -9.82
CA LEU A 2 24.34 41.76 -9.48
C LEU A 2 23.24 41.84 -8.42
N THR A 3 22.07 41.29 -8.70
CA THR A 3 20.96 41.21 -7.75
C THR A 3 21.29 40.24 -6.62
N VAL A 4 21.46 40.80 -5.42
CA VAL A 4 21.69 40.09 -4.15
C VAL A 4 20.45 39.25 -3.72
N SER A 5 19.34 39.29 -4.47
CA SER A 5 18.08 38.59 -4.15
C SER A 5 18.10 37.07 -4.33
N GLY A 6 18.98 36.51 -5.18
CA GLY A 6 18.97 35.07 -5.49
C GLY A 6 19.56 34.16 -4.39
N LEU A 7 20.55 34.66 -3.64
CA LEU A 7 21.22 33.87 -2.59
C LEU A 7 20.41 33.82 -1.28
N PHE A 8 19.68 34.88 -0.94
CA PHE A 8 18.80 34.91 0.23
C PHE A 8 17.52 34.09 0.00
N GLY A 9 16.96 34.08 -1.22
CA GLY A 9 15.75 33.32 -1.54
C GLY A 9 15.92 31.80 -1.45
N LYS A 10 17.04 31.27 -1.95
CA LYS A 10 17.33 29.82 -1.89
C LYS A 10 17.50 29.32 -0.45
N SER A 11 18.18 30.10 0.40
CA SER A 11 18.38 29.74 1.81
C SER A 11 17.06 29.70 2.59
N VAL A 12 16.12 30.61 2.30
CA VAL A 12 14.82 30.65 2.96
C VAL A 12 13.93 29.51 2.47
N LEU A 13 13.88 29.25 1.16
CA LEU A 13 13.11 28.13 0.60
C LEU A 13 13.57 26.79 1.15
N THR A 14 14.88 26.53 1.18
CA THR A 14 15.43 25.31 1.77
C THR A 14 15.04 25.18 3.25
N GLN A 15 15.05 26.28 4.03
CA GLN A 15 14.64 26.22 5.43
C GLN A 15 13.14 25.91 5.59
N THR A 16 12.28 26.50 4.74
CA THR A 16 10.83 26.28 4.75
C THR A 16 10.44 24.85 4.36
N LEU A 17 11.21 24.22 3.47
CA LEU A 17 10.95 22.87 2.96
C LEU A 17 11.76 21.77 3.67
N ASN A 18 12.44 22.10 4.78
CA ASN A 18 13.27 21.18 5.54
C ASN A 18 12.67 20.94 6.93
N ASP A 19 11.41 20.50 6.96
CA ASP A 19 10.73 20.06 8.18
C ASP A 19 10.84 18.52 8.32
N PRO A 20 11.09 17.98 9.53
CA PRO A 20 11.10 16.55 9.76
C PRO A 20 9.74 15.87 9.51
N ASP A 21 8.63 16.60 9.53
CA ASP A 21 7.31 16.10 9.16
C ASP A 21 7.00 16.40 7.69
N GLY A 22 6.94 15.35 6.88
CA GLY A 22 6.67 15.48 5.44
C GLY A 22 5.32 16.14 5.09
N LEU A 23 4.31 16.07 5.97
CA LEU A 23 3.04 16.79 5.75
C LEU A 23 3.17 18.29 5.97
N VAL A 24 3.99 18.71 6.93
CA VAL A 24 4.30 20.13 7.13
C VAL A 24 5.06 20.66 5.91
N THR A 25 6.03 19.89 5.43
CA THR A 25 6.77 20.22 4.20
C THR A 25 5.84 20.33 2.98
N LEU A 26 4.87 19.41 2.81
CA LEU A 26 3.86 19.49 1.76
C LEU A 26 3.00 20.76 1.87
N ARG A 27 2.48 21.09 3.07
CA ARG A 27 1.70 22.32 3.27
C ARG A 27 2.50 23.56 2.95
N ASN A 28 3.74 23.62 3.41
CA ASN A 28 4.64 24.75 3.15
C ASN A 28 4.92 24.89 1.64
N LEU A 29 5.13 23.77 0.93
CA LEU A 29 5.31 23.76 -0.52
C LEU A 29 4.06 24.28 -1.23
N ALA A 30 2.87 23.76 -0.89
CA ALA A 30 1.61 24.16 -1.50
C ALA A 30 1.35 25.66 -1.32
N GLN A 31 1.50 26.17 -0.09
CA GLN A 31 1.32 27.60 0.21
C GLN A 31 2.25 28.50 -0.62
N GLU A 32 3.50 28.09 -0.81
CA GLU A 32 4.46 28.91 -1.57
C GLU A 32 4.24 28.82 -3.09
N ILE A 33 3.73 27.67 -3.60
CA ILE A 33 3.29 27.54 -4.99
C ILE A 33 2.05 28.39 -5.26
N GLU A 34 1.03 28.34 -4.41
CA GLU A 34 -0.20 29.15 -4.54
C GLU A 34 0.10 30.66 -4.56
N ARG A 35 1.16 31.08 -3.88
CA ARG A 35 1.60 32.49 -3.87
C ARG A 35 2.31 32.91 -5.16
N THR A 36 2.82 31.96 -5.95
CA THR A 36 3.74 32.23 -7.06
C THR A 36 3.18 31.84 -8.44
N ALA A 37 2.20 30.93 -8.51
CA ALA A 37 1.55 30.54 -9.75
C ALA A 37 0.02 30.43 -9.54
N PRO A 38 -0.81 30.86 -10.53
CA PRO A 38 -2.25 30.67 -10.46
C PRO A 38 -2.61 29.18 -10.65
N ASP A 39 -3.62 28.72 -9.91
CA ASP A 39 -4.16 27.37 -10.06
C ASP A 39 -4.67 27.14 -11.50
N ASN A 40 -4.11 26.13 -12.18
CA ASN A 40 -4.71 25.64 -13.42
C ASN A 40 -5.72 24.52 -13.13
N LYS A 41 -7.01 24.86 -13.14
CA LYS A 41 -8.12 23.93 -12.87
C LYS A 41 -8.68 23.26 -14.13
N SER A 42 -8.06 23.50 -15.30
CA SER A 42 -8.49 22.87 -16.56
C SER A 42 -7.98 21.45 -16.74
N ILE A 43 -7.14 20.96 -15.83
CA ILE A 43 -6.47 19.66 -15.92
C ILE A 43 -7.02 18.77 -14.81
N PRO A 44 -7.58 17.59 -15.14
CA PRO A 44 -8.18 16.73 -14.14
C PRO A 44 -7.11 16.02 -13.31
N ILE A 45 -7.45 15.75 -12.06
CA ILE A 45 -6.69 14.91 -11.14
C ILE A 45 -7.24 13.49 -11.22
N VAL A 46 -6.40 12.52 -11.55
CA VAL A 46 -6.77 11.10 -11.60
C VAL A 46 -6.28 10.41 -10.34
N PHE A 47 -7.22 9.89 -9.56
CA PHE A 47 -6.99 9.10 -8.37
C PHE A 47 -6.85 7.62 -8.72
N VAL A 48 -5.70 7.04 -8.36
CA VAL A 48 -5.36 5.65 -8.65
C VAL A 48 -5.19 4.87 -7.34
N PRO A 49 -6.14 3.99 -6.98
CA PRO A 49 -6.07 3.24 -5.75
C PRO A 49 -4.98 2.16 -5.81
N GLY A 50 -4.53 1.68 -4.66
CA GLY A 50 -3.51 0.65 -4.55
C GLY A 50 -4.03 -0.77 -4.41
N PHE A 51 -3.21 -1.63 -3.80
CA PHE A 51 -3.58 -3.01 -3.49
C PHE A 51 -4.79 -3.02 -2.54
N SER A 52 -5.73 -3.93 -2.75
CA SER A 52 -7.02 -4.03 -2.05
C SER A 52 -7.95 -2.80 -2.18
N GLY A 53 -7.69 -1.91 -3.14
CA GLY A 53 -8.50 -0.72 -3.35
C GLY A 53 -9.82 -0.94 -4.08
N TRP A 54 -10.68 0.08 -4.09
CA TRP A 54 -11.96 0.06 -4.79
C TRP A 54 -12.24 1.41 -5.44
N GLY A 55 -13.03 1.40 -6.52
CA GLY A 55 -13.42 2.62 -7.23
C GLY A 55 -14.61 3.34 -6.59
N ALA A 56 -15.80 2.72 -6.62
CA ALA A 56 -17.01 3.28 -6.01
C ALA A 56 -17.13 2.88 -4.53
N PRO A 57 -17.80 3.68 -3.68
CA PRO A 57 -17.85 3.45 -2.25
C PRO A 57 -18.38 2.06 -1.86
N LEU A 58 -17.66 1.37 -0.97
CA LEU A 58 -18.13 0.09 -0.42
C LEU A 58 -19.31 0.34 0.53
N PHE A 59 -20.28 -0.57 0.47
CA PHE A 59 -21.52 -0.49 1.23
C PHE A 59 -22.28 0.84 1.03
N GLY A 60 -22.02 1.53 -0.08
CA GLY A 60 -22.64 2.79 -0.46
C GLY A 60 -22.09 4.04 0.25
N ALA A 61 -21.10 3.91 1.14
CA ALA A 61 -20.64 5.05 1.95
C ALA A 61 -19.13 5.09 2.24
N LEU A 62 -18.40 3.97 2.07
CA LEU A 62 -16.97 3.92 2.38
C LEU A 62 -16.15 4.13 1.11
N ASN A 63 -15.70 5.36 0.87
CA ASN A 63 -14.80 5.72 -0.22
C ASN A 63 -13.38 5.19 0.04
N TYR A 64 -12.66 4.83 -1.03
CA TYR A 64 -11.24 4.52 -0.90
C TYR A 64 -10.47 5.80 -0.58
N PHE A 65 -10.66 6.84 -1.41
CA PHE A 65 -10.13 8.17 -1.16
C PHE A 65 -11.06 8.97 -0.26
N GLY A 66 -10.94 8.73 1.04
CA GLY A 66 -11.50 9.56 2.12
C GLY A 66 -12.36 8.82 3.13
N GLY A 67 -12.53 7.49 3.01
CA GLY A 67 -13.36 6.73 3.93
C GLY A 67 -14.80 7.27 3.96
N VAL A 68 -15.22 7.81 5.10
CA VAL A 68 -16.56 8.44 5.26
C VAL A 68 -16.59 9.91 4.81
N ILE A 69 -15.43 10.51 4.55
CA ILE A 69 -15.26 11.82 3.95
C ILE A 69 -15.06 11.60 2.44
N ASP A 70 -15.69 12.42 1.60
CA ASP A 70 -15.52 12.31 0.15
C ASP A 70 -14.45 13.30 -0.32
N ILE A 71 -13.19 12.86 -0.36
CA ILE A 71 -12.05 13.70 -0.80
C ILE A 71 -12.26 14.20 -2.24
N PRO A 72 -12.65 13.35 -3.22
CA PRO A 72 -13.00 13.84 -4.56
C PRO A 72 -14.00 14.99 -4.54
N LYS A 73 -15.07 14.90 -3.75
CA LYS A 73 -16.06 15.98 -3.62
C LYS A 73 -15.47 17.25 -3.01
N LEU A 74 -14.61 17.15 -1.99
CA LEU A 74 -13.92 18.30 -1.40
C LEU A 74 -13.04 19.04 -2.42
N LEU A 75 -12.40 18.32 -3.34
CA LEU A 75 -11.62 18.91 -4.42
C LEU A 75 -12.51 19.57 -5.49
N VAL A 76 -13.65 18.96 -5.81
CA VAL A 76 -14.66 19.56 -6.70
C VAL A 76 -15.23 20.86 -6.13
N ASP A 77 -15.45 20.93 -4.80
CA ASP A 77 -15.92 22.15 -4.14
C ASP A 77 -14.88 23.28 -4.18
N ARG A 78 -13.59 22.95 -4.35
CA ARG A 78 -12.51 23.89 -4.64
C ARG A 78 -12.33 24.19 -6.14
N GLY A 79 -13.16 23.59 -6.99
CA GLY A 79 -13.20 23.82 -8.44
C GLY A 79 -12.31 22.90 -9.27
N HIS A 80 -11.75 21.84 -8.70
CA HIS A 80 -10.99 20.84 -9.47
C HIS A 80 -11.92 19.81 -10.12
N THR A 81 -11.47 19.20 -11.21
CA THR A 81 -12.07 17.97 -11.73
C THR A 81 -11.28 16.78 -11.21
N VAL A 82 -11.99 15.76 -10.70
CA VAL A 82 -11.38 14.52 -10.21
C VAL A 82 -11.96 13.33 -10.96
N ILE A 83 -11.10 12.40 -11.37
CA ILE A 83 -11.47 11.11 -11.96
C ILE A 83 -10.98 10.02 -11.02
N VAL A 84 -11.86 9.12 -10.59
CA VAL A 84 -11.49 7.96 -9.76
C VAL A 84 -11.52 6.71 -10.63
N ALA A 85 -10.36 6.07 -10.79
CA ALA A 85 -10.20 4.90 -11.66
C ALA A 85 -10.45 3.56 -10.93
N PRO A 86 -11.42 2.74 -11.36
CA PRO A 86 -11.62 1.39 -10.85
C PRO A 86 -10.63 0.43 -11.52
N VAL A 87 -9.46 0.28 -10.90
CA VAL A 87 -8.45 -0.73 -11.28
C VAL A 87 -8.51 -1.92 -10.33
N ALA A 88 -8.12 -3.08 -10.84
CA ALA A 88 -8.21 -4.36 -10.15
C ALA A 88 -7.42 -4.34 -8.83
N PRO A 89 -8.05 -4.74 -7.71
CA PRO A 89 -7.45 -4.56 -6.38
C PRO A 89 -6.22 -5.43 -6.12
N ILE A 90 -6.08 -6.56 -6.81
CA ILE A 90 -5.06 -7.57 -6.50
C ILE A 90 -4.34 -8.10 -7.74
N SER A 91 -4.55 -7.50 -8.90
CA SER A 91 -3.88 -7.89 -10.14
C SER A 91 -2.46 -7.31 -10.24
N THR A 92 -1.73 -7.76 -11.25
CA THR A 92 -0.43 -7.20 -11.63
C THR A 92 -0.53 -5.72 -12.00
N ASN A 93 0.59 -5.00 -11.92
CA ASN A 93 0.72 -3.65 -12.45
C ASN A 93 0.49 -3.62 -13.97
N TRP A 94 0.77 -4.71 -14.71
CA TRP A 94 0.43 -4.81 -16.14
C TRP A 94 -1.08 -4.73 -16.37
N GLU A 95 -1.85 -5.63 -15.74
CA GLU A 95 -3.31 -5.65 -15.87
C GLU A 95 -3.89 -4.30 -15.46
N ARG A 96 -3.47 -3.77 -14.31
CA ARG A 96 -3.94 -2.49 -13.77
C ARG A 96 -3.56 -1.31 -14.67
N ALA A 97 -2.42 -1.35 -15.36
CA ALA A 97 -2.03 -0.33 -16.34
C ALA A 97 -2.89 -0.41 -17.60
N CYS A 98 -3.21 -1.60 -18.10
CA CYS A 98 -4.13 -1.80 -19.23
C CYS A 98 -5.55 -1.29 -18.88
N GLU A 99 -6.02 -1.60 -17.67
CA GLU A 99 -7.30 -1.10 -17.16
C GLU A 99 -7.30 0.42 -17.05
N LEU A 100 -6.30 1.01 -16.38
CA LEU A 100 -6.21 2.46 -16.22
C LEU A 100 -6.14 3.18 -17.58
N TYR A 101 -5.31 2.68 -18.50
CA TYR A 101 -5.25 3.20 -19.86
C TYR A 101 -6.62 3.16 -20.53
N ARG A 102 -7.29 2.00 -20.47
CA ARG A 102 -8.59 1.81 -21.11
C ARG A 102 -9.65 2.72 -20.50
N GLN A 103 -9.70 2.84 -19.18
CA GLN A 103 -10.65 3.70 -18.47
C GLN A 103 -10.52 5.18 -18.88
N LEU A 104 -9.29 5.66 -19.05
CA LEU A 104 -9.02 7.07 -19.36
C LEU A 104 -9.14 7.39 -20.86
N THR A 105 -8.90 6.41 -21.74
CA THR A 105 -9.00 6.56 -23.20
C THR A 105 -10.37 6.16 -23.76
N PHE A 106 -11.26 5.59 -22.95
CA PHE A 106 -12.61 5.21 -23.37
C PHE A 106 -13.51 6.42 -23.63
N GLY A 107 -13.24 7.56 -23.00
CA GLY A 107 -13.97 8.81 -23.22
C GLY A 107 -15.37 8.86 -22.59
N GLN A 108 -15.70 7.90 -21.72
CA GLN A 108 -16.99 7.83 -21.04
C GLN A 108 -16.82 7.45 -19.57
N PHE A 109 -17.62 8.08 -18.71
CA PHE A 109 -17.53 7.94 -17.25
C PHE A 109 -18.86 7.53 -16.63
N SER A 110 -18.79 6.97 -15.43
CA SER A 110 -19.90 6.99 -14.46
C SER A 110 -19.97 8.40 -13.86
N MET A 111 -21.17 8.92 -13.64
CA MET A 111 -21.37 10.30 -13.19
C MET A 111 -21.84 10.35 -11.75
N VAL A 112 -21.43 11.38 -11.03
CA VAL A 112 -21.96 11.67 -9.69
C VAL A 112 -23.19 12.55 -9.81
N ASN A 113 -24.29 12.14 -9.19
CA ASN A 113 -25.50 12.94 -9.07
C ASN A 113 -25.28 14.06 -8.04
N SER A 114 -25.41 15.32 -8.48
CA SER A 114 -25.14 16.49 -7.65
C SER A 114 -26.15 16.74 -6.53
N GLU A 115 -27.34 16.14 -6.60
CA GLU A 115 -28.40 16.32 -5.59
C GLU A 115 -28.31 15.26 -4.48
N THR A 116 -28.02 14.01 -4.86
CA THR A 116 -28.02 12.86 -3.94
C THR A 116 -26.62 12.40 -3.54
N ASN A 117 -25.57 12.87 -4.24
CA ASN A 117 -24.21 12.32 -4.20
C ASN A 117 -24.15 10.81 -4.52
N SER A 118 -25.18 10.24 -5.13
CA SER A 118 -25.13 8.86 -5.62
C SER A 118 -24.36 8.79 -6.93
N ILE A 119 -23.71 7.66 -7.19
CA ILE A 119 -23.01 7.41 -8.44
C ILE A 119 -23.95 6.67 -9.39
N ASP A 120 -24.16 7.23 -10.58
CA ASP A 120 -24.83 6.56 -11.69
C ASP A 120 -23.81 5.64 -12.37
N GLU A 121 -23.64 4.45 -11.77
CA GLU A 121 -22.65 3.47 -12.19
C GLU A 121 -23.01 2.83 -13.53
N VAL A 122 -22.06 2.83 -14.47
CA VAL A 122 -22.19 2.17 -15.77
C VAL A 122 -21.11 1.10 -15.93
N TYR A 123 -21.49 -0.04 -16.51
CA TYR A 123 -20.65 -1.24 -16.68
C TYR A 123 -20.65 -1.67 -18.14
N ASP A 124 -19.66 -1.21 -18.89
CA ASP A 124 -19.49 -1.50 -20.32
C ASP A 124 -18.04 -1.25 -20.79
N VAL A 125 -17.10 -1.20 -19.85
CA VAL A 125 -15.68 -1.10 -20.18
C VAL A 125 -15.15 -2.51 -20.44
N ASP A 126 -14.79 -2.76 -21.68
CA ASP A 126 -14.04 -3.95 -22.08
C ASP A 126 -12.54 -3.63 -22.09
N VAL A 127 -11.75 -4.52 -21.48
CA VAL A 127 -10.31 -4.38 -21.29
C VAL A 127 -9.58 -5.54 -21.98
N ASP A 128 -8.60 -5.21 -22.80
CA ASP A 128 -7.63 -6.12 -23.41
C ASP A 128 -6.33 -6.09 -22.58
N TYR A 129 -5.77 -7.24 -22.27
CA TYR A 129 -4.48 -7.38 -21.58
C TYR A 129 -3.35 -7.82 -22.53
N GLY A 130 -3.65 -8.00 -23.82
CA GLY A 130 -2.67 -8.41 -24.82
C GLY A 130 -2.16 -9.84 -24.61
N SER A 131 -0.91 -10.10 -25.00
CA SER A 131 -0.26 -11.42 -24.94
C SER A 131 0.73 -11.56 -23.78
N TYR A 132 0.64 -10.70 -22.76
CA TYR A 132 1.55 -10.66 -21.60
C TYR A 132 1.75 -12.03 -20.92
N PHE A 133 0.66 -12.79 -20.76
CA PHE A 133 0.70 -14.09 -20.08
C PHE A 133 1.16 -15.25 -20.97
N ALA A 134 1.48 -15.01 -22.24
CA ALA A 134 1.84 -16.08 -23.19
C ALA A 134 3.18 -16.76 -22.87
N ALA A 135 4.02 -16.13 -22.05
CA ALA A 135 5.32 -16.67 -21.65
C ALA A 135 5.22 -17.89 -20.72
N ASP A 136 4.14 -18.00 -19.94
CA ASP A 136 3.87 -19.15 -19.08
C ASP A 136 2.41 -19.61 -19.21
N PRO A 137 2.08 -20.37 -20.27
CA PRO A 137 0.72 -20.84 -20.50
C PRO A 137 0.18 -21.77 -19.40
N ALA A 138 1.05 -22.40 -18.61
CA ALA A 138 0.64 -23.29 -17.53
C ALA A 138 0.02 -22.53 -16.36
N HIS A 139 0.50 -21.32 -16.10
CA HIS A 139 0.03 -20.42 -15.04
C HIS A 139 -0.62 -19.14 -15.58
N ALA A 140 -1.11 -19.18 -16.83
CA ALA A 140 -1.82 -18.07 -17.47
C ALA A 140 -3.33 -18.07 -17.12
N PRO A 141 -4.00 -16.91 -17.23
CA PRO A 141 -5.46 -16.82 -17.16
C PRO A 141 -6.13 -17.61 -18.31
N GLU A 142 -7.43 -17.89 -18.17
CA GLU A 142 -8.22 -18.59 -19.20
C GLU A 142 -8.37 -17.76 -20.48
N GLN A 143 -8.33 -16.43 -20.36
CA GLN A 143 -8.42 -15.47 -21.45
C GLN A 143 -7.62 -14.20 -21.12
N THR A 144 -7.37 -13.38 -22.14
CA THR A 144 -6.55 -12.16 -22.01
C THR A 144 -7.39 -10.87 -22.09
N SER A 145 -8.67 -10.94 -21.75
CA SER A 145 -9.56 -9.78 -21.72
C SER A 145 -10.67 -9.92 -20.69
N THR A 146 -11.22 -8.81 -20.23
CA THR A 146 -12.46 -8.75 -19.43
C THR A 146 -13.49 -7.85 -20.10
N THR A 147 -14.76 -8.12 -19.81
CA THR A 147 -15.89 -7.33 -20.30
C THR A 147 -16.75 -6.81 -19.17
N ASP A 148 -17.61 -5.83 -19.46
CA ASP A 148 -18.59 -5.28 -18.53
C ASP A 148 -17.95 -4.75 -17.23
N ARG A 149 -16.75 -4.17 -17.32
CA ARG A 149 -16.11 -3.51 -16.18
C ARG A 149 -16.77 -2.15 -15.94
N ARG A 150 -16.77 -1.73 -14.67
CA ARG A 150 -17.30 -0.42 -14.26
C ARG A 150 -16.49 0.70 -14.93
N ARG A 151 -17.13 1.76 -15.41
CA ARG A 151 -16.44 2.97 -15.87
C ARG A 151 -15.80 3.73 -14.71
N ALA A 152 -14.70 4.43 -14.99
CA ALA A 152 -14.16 5.46 -14.11
C ALA A 152 -15.22 6.49 -13.73
N ILE A 153 -15.11 7.03 -12.52
CA ILE A 153 -16.11 7.95 -11.96
C ILE A 153 -15.60 9.38 -12.12
N LEU A 154 -16.40 10.22 -12.77
CA LEU A 154 -16.10 11.62 -12.97
C LEU A 154 -16.79 12.49 -11.91
N PHE A 155 -15.98 13.21 -11.14
CA PHE A 155 -16.37 14.24 -10.20
C PHE A 155 -16.02 15.60 -10.81
N SER A 156 -17.02 16.36 -11.29
CA SER A 156 -16.78 17.69 -11.87
C SER A 156 -18.01 18.58 -11.78
N ASN A 157 -17.78 19.88 -11.59
CA ASN A 157 -18.78 20.93 -11.74
C ASN A 157 -18.86 21.46 -13.19
N SER A 158 -17.95 21.03 -14.08
CA SER A 158 -17.95 21.43 -15.50
C SER A 158 -18.51 20.32 -16.39
N SER A 159 -19.37 20.71 -17.34
CA SER A 159 -19.86 19.82 -18.39
C SER A 159 -18.80 19.42 -19.40
N ASP A 160 -17.69 20.16 -19.49
CA ASP A 160 -16.66 19.97 -20.51
C ASP A 160 -15.96 18.62 -20.36
N PHE A 161 -15.94 18.07 -19.14
CA PHE A 161 -15.30 16.79 -18.85
C PHE A 161 -16.16 15.56 -19.16
N ARG A 162 -17.44 15.74 -19.52
CA ARG A 162 -18.37 14.60 -19.75
C ARG A 162 -17.93 13.68 -20.89
N ASN A 163 -17.28 14.23 -21.92
CA ASN A 163 -16.75 13.51 -23.07
C ASN A 163 -15.21 13.61 -23.13
N TRP A 164 -14.57 13.93 -22.01
CA TRP A 164 -13.12 14.07 -21.94
C TRP A 164 -12.46 12.72 -22.19
N THR A 165 -11.37 12.74 -22.96
CA THR A 165 -10.57 11.56 -23.26
C THR A 165 -9.12 11.89 -22.99
N TRP A 166 -8.38 10.96 -22.38
CA TRP A 166 -6.96 11.15 -22.15
C TRP A 166 -6.18 11.02 -23.46
N ASP A 167 -5.60 12.12 -23.90
CA ASP A 167 -4.78 12.22 -25.11
C ASP A 167 -3.72 13.33 -24.98
N TRP A 168 -3.04 13.65 -26.08
CA TRP A 168 -1.96 14.64 -26.10
C TRP A 168 -2.42 16.08 -25.82
N ASP A 169 -3.66 16.43 -26.16
CA ASP A 169 -4.29 17.74 -25.89
C ASP A 169 -4.90 17.78 -24.48
N HIS A 170 -5.27 16.62 -23.94
CA HIS A 170 -6.03 16.46 -22.71
C HIS A 170 -5.20 15.70 -21.66
N LYS A 171 -4.24 16.38 -21.05
CA LYS A 171 -3.29 15.80 -20.07
C LYS A 171 -3.90 15.60 -18.68
N VAL A 172 -3.18 14.90 -17.79
CA VAL A 172 -3.62 14.61 -16.41
C VAL A 172 -2.54 14.83 -15.34
N HIS A 173 -3.00 15.01 -14.10
CA HIS A 173 -2.19 14.80 -12.90
C HIS A 173 -2.61 13.50 -12.21
N PHE A 174 -1.68 12.58 -11.94
CA PHE A 174 -1.98 11.38 -11.16
C PHE A 174 -1.69 11.62 -9.67
N VAL A 175 -2.62 11.17 -8.82
CA VAL A 175 -2.39 10.96 -7.39
C VAL A 175 -2.63 9.50 -7.08
N CYS A 176 -1.60 8.85 -6.59
CA CYS A 176 -1.52 7.42 -6.42
C CYS A 176 -1.31 7.07 -4.95
N HIS A 177 -2.01 6.05 -4.49
CA HIS A 177 -1.76 5.47 -3.18
C HIS A 177 -1.25 4.04 -3.32
N SER A 178 -0.29 3.64 -2.47
CA SER A 178 0.18 2.25 -2.36
C SER A 178 0.61 1.70 -3.74
N GLN A 179 0.20 0.48 -4.13
CA GLN A 179 0.51 -0.11 -5.45
C GLN A 179 0.16 0.79 -6.65
N GLY A 180 -0.78 1.73 -6.50
CA GLY A 180 -1.18 2.66 -7.57
C GLY A 180 0.00 3.43 -8.15
N GLY A 181 1.04 3.73 -7.35
CA GLY A 181 2.24 4.40 -7.83
C GLY A 181 3.04 3.55 -8.81
N ASN A 182 3.24 2.26 -8.52
CA ASN A 182 3.90 1.32 -9.44
C ASN A 182 3.04 1.01 -10.67
N THR A 183 1.71 1.02 -10.53
CA THR A 183 0.78 0.90 -11.67
C THR A 183 0.96 2.06 -12.65
N VAL A 184 0.96 3.30 -12.16
CA VAL A 184 1.15 4.49 -13.00
C VAL A 184 2.57 4.56 -13.56
N ARG A 185 3.59 4.18 -12.76
CA ARG A 185 4.97 4.04 -13.25
C ARG A 185 5.05 3.10 -14.44
N TYR A 186 4.41 1.94 -14.36
CA TYR A 186 4.42 0.99 -15.46
C TYR A 186 3.63 1.49 -16.66
N LEU A 187 2.43 2.06 -16.44
CA LEU A 187 1.64 2.70 -17.51
C LEU A 187 2.46 3.75 -18.28
N ILE A 188 3.13 4.66 -17.57
CA ILE A 188 4.00 5.68 -18.18
C ILE A 188 5.10 5.02 -19.00
N SER A 189 5.72 3.95 -18.51
CA SER A 189 6.74 3.22 -19.28
C SER A 189 6.18 2.59 -20.56
N LEU A 190 4.97 2.02 -20.50
CA LEU A 190 4.30 1.44 -21.66
C LEU A 190 3.92 2.52 -22.67
N MET A 191 3.54 3.72 -22.20
CA MET A 191 3.26 4.88 -23.05
C MET A 191 4.53 5.49 -23.66
N ALA A 192 5.64 5.51 -22.92
CA ALA A 192 6.94 6.01 -23.38
C ALA A 192 7.55 5.10 -24.45
N ASN A 193 7.53 3.78 -24.23
CA ASN A 193 8.31 2.83 -25.04
C ASN A 193 7.46 1.98 -25.99
N GLY A 194 6.14 1.93 -25.79
CA GLY A 194 5.29 0.91 -26.38
C GLY A 194 5.51 -0.48 -25.76
N ALA A 195 4.63 -1.42 -26.08
CA ALA A 195 4.70 -2.82 -25.63
C ALA A 195 4.99 -3.81 -26.77
N GLY A 196 5.22 -3.33 -27.99
CA GLY A 196 5.46 -4.17 -29.17
C GLY A 196 4.35 -5.20 -29.37
N THR A 197 4.74 -6.47 -29.58
CA THR A 197 3.79 -7.56 -29.79
C THR A 197 3.04 -7.99 -28.51
N LEU A 198 3.49 -7.55 -27.34
CA LEU A 198 2.82 -7.88 -26.07
C LEU A 198 1.47 -7.19 -25.97
N HIS A 199 1.30 -6.01 -26.56
CA HIS A 199 0.01 -5.32 -26.55
C HIS A 199 -0.23 -4.50 -27.83
N PRO A 200 -0.73 -5.14 -28.91
CA PRO A 200 -0.86 -4.51 -30.23
C PRO A 200 -2.04 -3.51 -30.35
N THR A 201 -2.80 -3.31 -29.28
CA THR A 201 -3.97 -2.41 -29.27
C THR A 201 -3.70 -1.08 -28.52
N TYR A 202 -3.31 -1.14 -27.24
CA TYR A 202 -3.21 0.03 -26.37
C TYR A 202 -1.84 0.72 -26.41
N PHE A 203 -0.76 -0.04 -26.55
CA PHE A 203 0.62 0.44 -26.42
C PHE A 203 1.41 0.26 -27.72
N THR A 204 0.79 0.62 -28.84
CA THR A 204 1.38 0.53 -30.19
C THR A 204 2.38 1.64 -30.49
N GLU A 205 2.12 2.84 -29.96
CA GLU A 205 2.91 4.04 -30.19
C GLU A 205 3.69 4.41 -28.93
N ALA A 206 4.99 4.66 -29.13
CA ALA A 206 5.93 5.19 -28.14
C ALA A 206 5.85 6.72 -28.07
N GLY A 207 6.43 7.32 -27.03
CA GLY A 207 6.53 8.78 -26.84
C GLY A 207 5.24 9.46 -26.39
N ARG A 208 4.35 8.74 -25.70
CA ARG A 208 3.07 9.26 -25.17
C ARG A 208 3.09 9.47 -23.65
N ASP A 209 4.26 9.40 -23.04
CA ASP A 209 4.44 9.65 -21.60
C ASP A 209 4.15 11.12 -21.23
N ASP A 210 4.33 12.06 -22.16
CA ASP A 210 4.04 13.47 -21.94
C ASP A 210 2.53 13.78 -21.85
N TRP A 211 1.64 12.81 -22.07
CA TRP A 211 0.19 12.94 -21.77
C TRP A 211 -0.07 13.07 -20.26
N THR A 212 0.96 12.84 -19.44
CA THR A 212 0.95 13.05 -18.00
C THR A 212 1.78 14.28 -17.65
N ILE A 213 1.26 15.14 -16.77
CA ILE A 213 2.02 16.30 -16.27
C ILE A 213 2.76 15.95 -15.00
N SER A 214 2.08 15.31 -14.03
CA SER A 214 2.70 14.93 -12.77
C SER A 214 2.15 13.64 -12.19
N VAL A 215 2.95 13.03 -11.33
CA VAL A 215 2.58 11.87 -10.51
C VAL A 215 2.94 12.16 -9.06
N THR A 216 1.97 12.05 -8.17
CA THR A 216 2.18 12.12 -6.72
C THR A 216 1.92 10.74 -6.12
N THR A 217 2.85 10.21 -5.32
CA THR A 217 2.71 8.89 -4.70
C THR A 217 2.69 8.97 -3.18
N LEU A 218 1.69 8.35 -2.56
CA LEU A 218 1.51 8.22 -1.12
C LEU A 218 1.74 6.76 -0.71
N GLY A 219 2.76 6.49 0.11
CA GLY A 219 2.99 5.15 0.67
C GLY A 219 3.24 4.05 -0.38
N THR A 220 3.72 4.40 -1.57
CA THR A 220 3.94 3.44 -2.66
C THR A 220 5.17 2.56 -2.39
N PRO A 221 5.09 1.23 -2.57
CA PRO A 221 6.25 0.35 -2.43
C PRO A 221 7.16 0.42 -3.67
N HIS A 222 7.87 1.54 -3.90
CA HIS A 222 8.72 1.73 -5.09
C HIS A 222 9.89 0.76 -5.19
N ARG A 223 10.25 0.12 -4.06
CA ARG A 223 11.27 -0.93 -3.92
C ARG A 223 10.69 -2.23 -3.37
N GLY A 224 9.36 -2.38 -3.35
CA GLY A 224 8.63 -3.53 -2.79
C GLY A 224 8.37 -3.43 -1.28
N THR A 225 7.68 -4.42 -0.73
CA THR A 225 7.34 -4.50 0.70
C THR A 225 7.60 -5.91 1.26
N THR A 226 7.97 -5.97 2.53
CA THR A 226 8.18 -7.23 3.27
C THR A 226 6.89 -7.81 3.86
N ILE A 227 5.72 -7.15 3.68
CA ILE A 227 4.45 -7.65 4.22
C ILE A 227 4.11 -9.06 3.71
N ILE A 228 4.45 -9.37 2.45
CA ILE A 228 4.21 -10.69 1.87
C ILE A 228 5.02 -11.74 2.63
N ASN A 229 6.30 -11.48 2.89
CA ASN A 229 7.15 -12.37 3.68
C ASN A 229 6.65 -12.50 5.13
N ALA A 230 6.19 -11.40 5.72
CA ALA A 230 5.64 -11.39 7.08
C ALA A 230 4.37 -12.23 7.20
N LEU A 231 3.46 -12.13 6.22
CA LEU A 231 2.23 -12.92 6.18
C LEU A 231 2.50 -14.41 5.93
N GLU A 232 3.42 -14.74 5.01
CA GLU A 232 3.84 -16.12 4.75
C GLU A 232 4.53 -16.75 5.96
N SER A 233 5.39 -16.00 6.63
CA SER A 233 6.08 -16.46 7.84
C SER A 233 5.11 -16.64 9.00
N PHE A 234 4.05 -15.83 9.09
CA PHE A 234 3.04 -15.90 10.14
C PHE A 234 2.11 -17.12 10.00
N LEU A 235 1.75 -17.48 8.76
CA LEU A 235 0.84 -18.57 8.45
C LEU A 235 1.61 -19.82 8.01
N SER A 236 1.86 -20.74 8.95
CA SER A 236 2.29 -22.10 8.61
C SER A 236 1.12 -22.83 7.93
N ARG A 237 1.17 -22.99 6.60
CA ARG A 237 0.12 -23.66 5.83
C ARG A 237 0.71 -24.44 4.67
N SER A 238 0.12 -25.61 4.40
CA SER A 238 0.33 -26.25 3.10
C SER A 238 -0.27 -25.39 1.99
N ARG A 239 0.31 -25.51 0.79
CA ARG A 239 -0.16 -24.82 -0.42
C ARG A 239 -1.66 -25.03 -0.65
N GLN A 240 -2.16 -26.24 -0.41
CA GLN A 240 -3.56 -26.56 -0.59
C GLN A 240 -4.49 -25.83 0.40
N GLN A 241 -4.05 -25.65 1.65
CA GLN A 241 -4.80 -24.88 2.64
C GLN A 241 -4.82 -23.39 2.31
N ALA A 242 -3.71 -22.85 1.78
CA ALA A 242 -3.64 -21.46 1.33
C ALA A 242 -4.59 -21.23 0.14
N VAL A 243 -4.53 -22.08 -0.90
CA VAL A 243 -5.45 -22.05 -2.04
C VAL A 243 -6.89 -22.16 -1.58
N GLY A 244 -7.21 -23.10 -0.68
CA GLY A 244 -8.55 -23.28 -0.16
C GLY A 244 -9.13 -22.04 0.54
N LEU A 245 -8.33 -21.34 1.35
CA LEU A 245 -8.80 -20.10 1.99
C LEU A 245 -9.05 -18.99 0.96
N VAL A 246 -8.08 -18.74 0.07
CA VAL A 246 -8.18 -17.68 -0.94
C VAL A 246 -9.34 -17.97 -1.89
N ALA A 247 -9.53 -19.23 -2.27
CA ALA A 247 -10.62 -19.66 -3.13
C ALA A 247 -11.99 -19.35 -2.54
N ARG A 248 -12.19 -19.56 -1.23
CA ARG A 248 -13.45 -19.22 -0.55
C ARG A 248 -13.73 -17.72 -0.54
N LEU A 249 -12.70 -16.91 -0.30
CA LEU A 249 -12.80 -15.45 -0.33
C LEU A 249 -13.15 -14.97 -1.75
N PHE A 250 -12.43 -15.48 -2.76
CA PHE A 250 -12.64 -15.10 -4.15
C PHE A 250 -13.99 -15.58 -4.68
N ALA A 251 -14.43 -16.78 -4.30
CA ALA A 251 -15.75 -17.30 -4.64
C ALA A 251 -16.86 -16.38 -4.13
N THR A 252 -16.75 -15.96 -2.86
CA THR A 252 -17.70 -15.07 -2.21
C THR A 252 -17.77 -13.71 -2.92
N ALA A 253 -16.62 -13.14 -3.29
CA ALA A 253 -16.56 -11.86 -3.99
C ALA A 253 -17.06 -11.94 -5.46
N SER A 254 -16.94 -13.11 -6.10
CA SER A 254 -17.08 -13.24 -7.56
C SER A 254 -18.29 -14.05 -8.02
N PHE A 255 -19.17 -14.48 -7.10
CA PHE A 255 -20.32 -15.32 -7.42
C PHE A 255 -21.38 -14.60 -8.29
N TYR A 256 -21.58 -13.31 -8.05
CA TYR A 256 -22.50 -12.49 -8.83
C TYR A 256 -21.81 -11.88 -10.06
N PRO A 257 -22.55 -11.46 -11.11
CA PRO A 257 -21.97 -10.71 -12.23
C PRO A 257 -21.36 -9.39 -11.74
N PRO A 258 -20.39 -8.79 -12.47
CA PRO A 258 -19.65 -7.60 -12.03
C PRO A 258 -20.52 -6.49 -11.45
N LYS A 259 -21.63 -6.14 -12.13
CA LYS A 259 -22.59 -5.12 -11.71
C LYS A 259 -23.31 -5.36 -10.37
N GLN A 260 -23.20 -6.56 -9.79
CA GLN A 260 -23.83 -6.95 -8.52
C GLN A 260 -22.80 -7.28 -7.44
N ARG A 261 -21.50 -7.16 -7.73
CA ARG A 261 -20.44 -7.43 -6.75
C ARG A 261 -20.26 -6.19 -5.87
N ALA A 262 -20.35 -6.38 -4.56
CA ALA A 262 -20.04 -5.32 -3.61
C ALA A 262 -18.56 -4.94 -3.66
N TYR A 263 -17.69 -5.91 -3.92
CA TYR A 263 -16.26 -5.75 -4.10
C TYR A 263 -15.82 -6.60 -5.31
N ASP A 264 -15.54 -5.95 -6.44
CA ASP A 264 -15.15 -6.64 -7.66
C ASP A 264 -13.63 -6.83 -7.72
N LEU A 265 -13.18 -8.09 -7.73
CA LEU A 265 -11.77 -8.43 -7.87
C LEU A 265 -11.25 -8.23 -9.29
N GLN A 266 -12.14 -8.15 -10.29
CA GLN A 266 -11.82 -8.06 -11.73
C GLN A 266 -11.00 -9.23 -12.29
N LEU A 267 -10.99 -10.37 -11.61
CA LEU A 267 -10.26 -11.58 -12.00
C LEU A 267 -11.05 -12.55 -12.90
N ASP A 268 -12.12 -12.10 -13.55
CA ASP A 268 -12.98 -12.94 -14.40
C ASP A 268 -12.21 -13.69 -15.49
N HIS A 269 -11.18 -13.04 -16.04
CA HIS A 269 -10.35 -13.60 -17.10
C HIS A 269 -9.46 -14.76 -16.63
N TRP A 270 -9.19 -14.84 -15.32
CA TRP A 270 -8.54 -16.00 -14.68
C TRP A 270 -9.49 -17.19 -14.50
N GLY A 271 -10.76 -17.08 -14.88
CA GLY A 271 -11.80 -18.06 -14.51
C GLY A 271 -12.32 -17.88 -13.08
N ILE A 272 -11.91 -16.80 -12.39
CA ILE A 272 -12.35 -16.46 -11.03
C ILE A 272 -13.68 -15.70 -11.12
N ARG A 273 -14.71 -16.44 -11.51
CA ARG A 273 -16.08 -15.98 -11.71
C ARG A 273 -17.03 -17.16 -11.66
N ARG A 274 -18.32 -16.90 -11.48
CA ARG A 274 -19.36 -17.91 -11.61
C ARG A 274 -19.58 -18.29 -13.08
N ASN A 275 -19.59 -19.58 -13.38
CA ASN A 275 -19.98 -20.10 -14.69
C ASN A 275 -21.51 -20.12 -14.87
N ALA A 276 -21.97 -20.13 -16.12
CA ALA A 276 -23.40 -20.17 -16.43
C ALA A 276 -24.05 -21.43 -15.82
N GLY A 277 -25.10 -21.23 -15.01
CA GLY A 277 -25.82 -22.31 -14.32
C GLY A 277 -25.10 -22.92 -13.11
N GLU A 278 -23.88 -22.48 -12.79
CA GLU A 278 -23.08 -23.03 -11.68
C GLU A 278 -23.69 -22.67 -10.32
N THR A 279 -23.74 -23.60 -9.38
CA THR A 279 -24.12 -23.29 -7.99
C THR A 279 -22.93 -22.71 -7.23
N PHE A 280 -23.16 -22.08 -6.07
CA PHE A 280 -22.06 -21.57 -5.24
C PHE A 280 -21.13 -22.70 -4.78
N GLN A 281 -21.68 -23.87 -4.48
CA GLN A 281 -20.91 -25.03 -4.03
C GLN A 281 -20.05 -25.61 -5.15
N ASP A 282 -20.57 -25.69 -6.37
CA ASP A 282 -19.79 -26.16 -7.53
C ASP A 282 -18.65 -25.19 -7.86
N MET A 283 -18.92 -23.88 -7.76
CA MET A 283 -17.89 -22.83 -7.92
C MET A 283 -16.78 -22.98 -6.88
N LEU A 284 -17.11 -23.23 -5.61
CA LEU A 284 -16.11 -23.49 -4.57
C LEU A 284 -15.24 -24.70 -4.89
N VAL A 285 -15.86 -25.83 -5.28
CA VAL A 285 -15.11 -27.05 -5.64
C VAL A 285 -14.14 -26.78 -6.79
N ARG A 286 -14.56 -26.04 -7.82
CA ARG A 286 -13.70 -25.66 -8.94
C ARG A 286 -12.60 -24.68 -8.54
N MET A 287 -12.88 -23.72 -7.67
CA MET A 287 -11.90 -22.73 -7.23
C MET A 287 -10.85 -23.33 -6.28
N GLU A 288 -11.23 -24.30 -5.45
CA GLU A 288 -10.34 -25.01 -4.51
C GLU A 288 -9.53 -26.13 -5.18
N SER A 289 -9.82 -26.49 -6.44
CA SER A 289 -9.16 -27.62 -7.10
C SER A 289 -7.68 -27.36 -7.40
N ASP A 290 -6.86 -28.42 -7.33
CA ASP A 290 -5.50 -28.40 -7.86
C ASP A 290 -5.51 -27.95 -9.33
N ASN A 291 -4.59 -27.07 -9.71
CA ASN A 291 -4.53 -26.43 -11.03
C ASN A 291 -5.82 -25.66 -11.44
N GLY A 292 -6.72 -25.40 -10.50
CA GLY A 292 -7.87 -24.53 -10.68
C GLY A 292 -7.46 -23.05 -10.84
N PRO A 293 -8.43 -22.16 -11.09
CA PRO A 293 -8.15 -20.75 -11.40
C PRO A 293 -7.40 -20.03 -10.27
N VAL A 294 -7.77 -20.28 -9.01
CA VAL A 294 -7.13 -19.66 -7.83
C VAL A 294 -5.75 -20.25 -7.58
N TRP A 295 -5.60 -21.57 -7.78
CA TRP A 295 -4.31 -22.24 -7.71
C TRP A 295 -3.33 -21.63 -8.72
N LYS A 296 -3.75 -21.45 -9.99
CA LYS A 296 -2.90 -20.85 -11.03
C LYS A 296 -2.49 -19.43 -10.69
N TRP A 297 -3.45 -18.62 -10.27
CA TRP A 297 -3.21 -17.22 -9.91
C TRP A 297 -2.21 -17.11 -8.75
N LEU A 298 -2.43 -17.84 -7.65
CA LEU A 298 -1.55 -17.84 -6.47
C LEU A 298 -0.16 -18.40 -6.74
N ASN A 299 -0.02 -19.28 -7.72
CA ASN A 299 1.23 -19.99 -7.99
C ASN A 299 2.00 -19.43 -9.18
N SER A 300 1.54 -18.32 -9.72
CA SER A 300 2.22 -17.54 -10.73
C SER A 300 2.92 -16.35 -10.10
N ASP A 301 3.88 -15.77 -10.81
CA ASP A 301 4.40 -14.43 -10.55
C ASP A 301 3.51 -13.34 -11.18
N ASN A 302 2.31 -13.71 -11.65
CA ASN A 302 1.37 -12.85 -12.35
C ASN A 302 0.21 -12.44 -11.43
N ASN A 303 0.52 -11.89 -10.26
CA ASN A 303 -0.46 -11.37 -9.32
C ASN A 303 0.09 -10.17 -8.54
N GLY A 304 -0.82 -9.44 -7.88
CA GLY A 304 -0.48 -8.27 -7.06
C GLY A 304 0.34 -8.60 -5.81
N LEU A 305 0.37 -9.85 -5.33
CA LEU A 305 1.25 -10.21 -4.20
C LEU A 305 2.72 -10.16 -4.67
N TYR A 306 3.02 -10.79 -5.80
CA TYR A 306 4.34 -10.75 -6.41
C TYR A 306 4.73 -9.32 -6.82
N ASP A 307 3.84 -8.60 -7.50
CA ASP A 307 4.10 -7.24 -7.99
C ASP A 307 4.28 -6.17 -6.90
N ASN A 308 4.00 -6.49 -5.64
CA ASN A 308 4.32 -5.65 -4.48
C ASN A 308 5.52 -6.18 -3.67
N SER A 309 6.00 -7.40 -3.91
CA SER A 309 7.22 -7.93 -3.29
C SER A 309 8.46 -7.16 -3.74
N ILE A 310 9.56 -7.26 -2.98
CA ILE A 310 10.86 -6.68 -3.36
C ILE A 310 11.32 -7.24 -4.70
N GLU A 311 11.16 -8.54 -4.90
CA GLU A 311 11.49 -9.26 -6.12
C GLU A 311 10.67 -8.76 -7.32
N GLY A 312 9.33 -8.70 -7.20
CA GLY A 312 8.48 -8.28 -8.30
C GLY A 312 8.64 -6.81 -8.69
N VAL A 313 8.87 -5.92 -7.71
CA VAL A 313 9.15 -4.50 -7.98
C VAL A 313 10.55 -4.31 -8.60
N HIS A 314 11.53 -5.14 -8.24
CA HIS A 314 12.82 -5.18 -8.93
C HIS A 314 12.66 -5.63 -10.38
N ASP A 315 11.90 -6.69 -10.61
CA ASP A 315 11.55 -7.19 -11.94
C ASP A 315 10.89 -6.14 -12.83
N LEU A 316 9.97 -5.34 -12.24
CA LEU A 316 9.38 -4.19 -12.91
C LEU A 316 10.46 -3.15 -13.25
N SER A 317 11.37 -2.85 -12.33
CA SER A 317 12.45 -1.86 -12.51
C SER A 317 13.45 -2.26 -13.60
N LEU A 318 13.56 -3.55 -13.93
CA LEU A 318 14.36 -4.05 -15.05
C LEU A 318 13.69 -3.85 -16.42
N LYS A 319 12.36 -3.70 -16.44
CA LYS A 319 11.54 -3.69 -17.67
C LYS A 319 10.91 -2.32 -17.95
N ALA A 320 10.78 -1.47 -16.92
CA ALA A 320 10.12 -0.18 -17.00
C ALA A 320 11.08 0.98 -16.72
N ILE A 321 10.78 2.16 -17.27
CA ILE A 321 11.46 3.39 -16.87
C ILE A 321 11.07 3.75 -15.42
N ASN A 322 12.05 4.17 -14.63
CA ASN A 322 11.83 4.55 -13.24
C ASN A 322 11.18 5.93 -13.12
N ALA A 323 11.59 6.88 -13.97
CA ALA A 323 11.00 8.21 -14.09
C ALA A 323 11.15 8.73 -15.52
N SER A 324 10.08 9.26 -16.11
CA SER A 324 10.12 9.94 -17.41
C SER A 324 10.66 11.36 -17.25
N GLU A 325 11.55 11.77 -18.16
CA GLU A 325 12.09 13.14 -18.21
C GLU A 325 11.03 14.20 -18.57
N ASN A 326 9.81 13.79 -18.96
CA ASN A 326 8.70 14.68 -19.32
C ASN A 326 7.74 14.97 -18.16
N ILE A 327 7.92 14.32 -17.00
CA ILE A 327 6.92 14.29 -15.93
C ILE A 327 7.52 14.80 -14.60
N TYR A 328 6.73 15.54 -13.82
CA TYR A 328 7.07 15.89 -12.44
C TYR A 328 6.63 14.80 -11.47
N TYR A 329 7.50 14.38 -10.56
CA TYR A 329 7.19 13.36 -9.57
C TYR A 329 7.32 13.90 -8.14
N PHE A 330 6.35 13.57 -7.29
CA PHE A 330 6.37 13.87 -5.87
C PHE A 330 6.07 12.60 -5.07
N SER A 331 6.75 12.40 -3.96
CA SER A 331 6.56 11.23 -3.10
C SER A 331 6.51 11.63 -1.63
N LEU A 332 5.67 10.94 -0.86
CA LEU A 332 5.59 11.09 0.59
C LEU A 332 5.66 9.71 1.25
N SER A 333 6.52 9.62 2.25
CA SER A 333 6.73 8.40 3.05
C SER A 333 6.02 8.49 4.39
N PHE A 334 5.74 7.33 4.99
CA PHE A 334 4.99 7.21 6.23
C PHE A 334 5.58 6.11 7.12
N HIS A 335 5.38 6.22 8.43
CA HIS A 335 5.52 5.10 9.34
C HIS A 335 4.58 5.20 10.52
N ALA A 336 4.23 4.04 11.08
CA ALA A 336 3.35 3.90 12.21
C ALA A 336 3.98 3.07 13.34
N THR A 337 5.29 3.13 13.45
CA THR A 337 6.11 2.37 14.39
C THR A 337 6.80 3.22 15.46
N ASP A 338 6.96 2.64 16.65
CA ASP A 338 7.86 3.10 17.72
C ASP A 338 9.03 2.10 17.87
N PRO A 339 10.25 2.55 18.23
CA PRO A 339 11.36 1.63 18.53
C PRO A 339 10.98 0.66 19.65
N PHE A 340 11.33 -0.61 19.48
CA PHE A 340 11.10 -1.62 20.53
C PHE A 340 11.95 -1.27 21.78
N PRO A 341 11.38 -1.28 23.00
CA PRO A 341 12.13 -0.93 24.21
C PRO A 341 13.30 -1.88 24.48
N GLU A 342 14.53 -1.35 24.51
CA GLU A 342 15.71 -2.14 24.90
C GLU A 342 15.75 -2.41 26.41
N THR A 343 15.20 -1.48 27.20
CA THR A 343 15.12 -1.58 28.66
C THR A 343 13.71 -1.90 29.12
N TRP A 344 13.61 -2.47 30.33
CA TRP A 344 12.33 -2.78 30.95
C TRP A 344 11.49 -1.51 31.15
N PRO A 345 10.30 -1.42 30.54
CA PRO A 345 9.41 -0.29 30.74
C PRO A 345 8.93 -0.23 32.18
N ALA A 346 8.56 0.96 32.67
CA ALA A 346 8.12 1.17 34.05
C ALA A 346 6.97 0.22 34.44
N TRP A 347 5.94 0.13 33.59
CA TRP A 347 4.82 -0.81 33.79
C TRP A 347 5.25 -2.28 33.73
N GLY A 348 6.34 -2.62 33.05
CA GLY A 348 6.84 -3.99 32.99
C GLY A 348 7.26 -4.48 34.36
N ARG A 349 7.82 -3.58 35.19
CA ARG A 349 8.16 -3.85 36.59
C ARG A 349 6.89 -4.02 37.44
N ASP A 350 5.88 -3.19 37.21
CA ASP A 350 4.59 -3.26 37.93
C ASP A 350 3.80 -4.53 37.55
N ALA A 351 3.82 -4.94 36.28
CA ALA A 351 3.18 -6.15 35.78
C ALA A 351 3.80 -7.42 36.41
N ILE A 352 5.13 -7.42 36.57
CA ILE A 352 5.87 -8.46 37.29
C ILE A 352 5.42 -8.53 38.75
N ASP A 353 5.33 -7.38 39.44
CA ASP A 353 4.91 -7.33 40.85
C ASP A 353 3.44 -7.77 41.03
N SER A 354 2.62 -7.64 39.98
CA SER A 354 1.23 -8.08 39.95
C SER A 354 1.03 -9.54 39.51
N PHE A 355 2.10 -10.27 39.16
CA PHE A 355 1.98 -11.61 38.58
C PHE A 355 1.37 -12.58 39.60
N PRO A 356 0.19 -13.18 39.32
CA PRO A 356 -0.45 -14.09 40.26
C PRO A 356 0.39 -15.36 40.39
N THR A 357 1.01 -15.54 41.55
CA THR A 357 1.94 -16.64 41.83
C THR A 357 1.26 -18.01 41.74
N SER A 358 1.45 -18.70 40.60
CA SER A 358 1.91 -20.10 40.52
C SER A 358 2.25 -20.50 39.06
N ILE A 359 3.21 -19.80 38.44
CA ILE A 359 3.82 -20.24 37.16
C ILE A 359 4.39 -21.65 37.30
N GLU A 360 4.86 -22.02 38.50
CA GLU A 360 5.38 -23.36 38.76
C GLU A 360 4.41 -24.47 38.36
N SER A 361 3.11 -24.34 38.65
CA SER A 361 2.09 -25.34 38.31
C SER A 361 1.84 -25.41 36.80
N PHE A 362 1.81 -24.26 36.14
CA PHE A 362 1.59 -24.14 34.69
C PHE A 362 2.80 -24.63 33.89
N VAL A 363 4.02 -24.18 34.22
CA VAL A 363 5.27 -24.61 33.59
C VAL A 363 5.53 -26.10 33.86
N ARG A 364 5.30 -26.60 35.09
CA ARG A 364 5.39 -28.05 35.36
C ARG A 364 4.34 -28.85 34.57
N GLY A 365 3.16 -28.27 34.29
CA GLY A 365 2.12 -28.89 33.45
C GLY A 365 2.45 -28.89 31.95
N VAL A 366 3.06 -27.80 31.45
CA VAL A 366 3.41 -27.62 30.03
C VAL A 366 4.73 -28.32 29.66
N VAL A 367 5.70 -28.39 30.58
CA VAL A 367 7.02 -29.02 30.39
C VAL A 367 7.07 -30.47 30.93
N GLY A 368 6.02 -30.92 31.62
CA GLY A 368 6.02 -32.13 32.43
C GLY A 368 6.00 -33.46 31.68
N ASN A 369 7.20 -34.05 31.50
CA ASN A 369 7.58 -35.48 31.59
C ASN A 369 8.69 -35.91 30.60
N ILE A 370 9.44 -34.97 30.02
CA ILE A 370 10.62 -35.30 29.20
C ILE A 370 11.88 -35.29 30.10
N PRO A 371 12.49 -36.46 30.41
CA PRO A 371 13.57 -36.56 31.42
C PRO A 371 14.82 -35.72 31.11
N ILE A 372 15.06 -35.43 29.84
CA ILE A 372 16.23 -34.69 29.34
C ILE A 372 16.13 -33.17 29.60
N LEU A 373 14.95 -32.62 29.85
CA LEU A 373 14.72 -31.17 30.03
C LEU A 373 14.56 -30.74 31.49
N ARG A 374 14.73 -31.67 32.45
CA ARG A 374 14.51 -31.42 33.89
C ARG A 374 15.39 -30.29 34.44
N TRP A 375 16.63 -30.19 33.97
CA TRP A 375 17.57 -29.14 34.37
C TRP A 375 17.14 -27.74 33.88
N LEU A 376 16.53 -27.63 32.69
CA LEU A 376 15.94 -26.39 32.17
C LEU A 376 14.71 -25.98 32.96
N THR A 377 13.89 -26.96 33.38
CA THR A 377 12.71 -26.71 34.21
C THR A 377 13.10 -26.12 35.56
N ASP A 378 14.17 -26.61 36.17
CA ASP A 378 14.66 -26.10 37.46
C ASP A 378 15.27 -24.68 37.34
N ILE A 379 15.92 -24.33 36.21
CA ILE A 379 16.38 -22.96 35.93
C ILE A 379 15.20 -22.01 35.77
N ILE A 380 14.19 -22.42 34.99
CA ILE A 380 12.97 -21.65 34.72
C ILE A 380 12.20 -21.43 36.03
N ILE A 381 11.92 -22.48 36.80
CA ILE A 381 11.17 -22.40 38.07
C ILE A 381 11.89 -21.50 39.09
N ASN A 382 13.22 -21.59 39.21
CA ASN A 382 13.98 -20.73 40.13
C ASN A 382 13.96 -19.24 39.70
N ALA A 383 13.93 -18.96 38.40
CA ALA A 383 13.81 -17.61 37.87
C ALA A 383 12.44 -16.97 38.17
N PHE A 384 11.37 -17.75 38.33
CA PHE A 384 9.98 -17.30 38.53
C PHE A 384 9.51 -17.17 40.00
N THR A 385 10.38 -17.41 40.99
CA THR A 385 10.08 -17.11 42.40
C THR A 385 10.30 -15.61 42.71
N SER A 386 9.67 -15.05 43.75
CA SER A 386 9.60 -13.59 43.99
C SER A 386 10.96 -12.86 44.11
N LEU A 387 12.06 -13.57 44.39
CA LEU A 387 13.43 -13.05 44.36
C LEU A 387 14.07 -13.13 42.96
N GLY A 388 13.62 -14.06 42.11
CA GLY A 388 14.11 -14.30 40.76
C GLY A 388 13.68 -13.23 39.76
N TRP A 389 12.49 -12.65 39.90
CA TRP A 389 12.02 -11.58 39.02
C TRP A 389 12.91 -10.33 39.02
N ARG A 390 13.36 -9.90 40.21
CA ARG A 390 14.34 -8.81 40.34
C ARG A 390 15.70 -9.17 39.74
N PHE A 391 16.07 -10.45 39.74
CA PHE A 391 17.28 -10.92 39.08
C PHE A 391 17.12 -10.94 37.55
N ILE A 392 16.03 -11.50 37.00
CA ILE A 392 15.74 -11.55 35.56
C ILE A 392 15.85 -10.15 34.95
N ILE A 393 15.14 -9.15 35.50
CA ILE A 393 15.17 -7.78 34.94
C ILE A 393 16.55 -7.11 35.01
N THR A 394 17.45 -7.58 35.88
CA THR A 394 18.82 -7.07 35.99
C THR A 394 19.81 -7.79 35.07
N VAL A 395 19.50 -9.01 34.62
CA VAL A 395 20.39 -9.82 33.79
C VAL A 395 19.88 -10.08 32.38
N THR A 396 18.62 -9.74 32.07
CA THR A 396 18.04 -9.84 30.72
C THR A 396 17.46 -8.52 30.23
N SER A 397 17.52 -8.31 28.92
CA SER A 397 16.81 -7.22 28.25
C SER A 397 15.31 -7.51 28.18
N PHE A 398 14.50 -6.46 28.01
CA PHE A 398 13.06 -6.62 27.81
C PHE A 398 12.75 -7.42 26.54
N ARG A 399 13.51 -7.17 25.46
CA ARG A 399 13.44 -7.90 24.20
C ARG A 399 13.63 -9.41 24.41
N SER A 400 14.73 -9.83 25.04
CA SER A 400 15.03 -11.25 25.28
C SER A 400 13.97 -11.94 26.12
N PHE A 401 13.34 -11.21 27.05
CA PHE A 401 12.21 -11.72 27.79
C PHE A 401 10.97 -11.94 26.90
N VAL A 402 10.61 -10.96 26.07
CA VAL A 402 9.46 -11.07 25.16
C VAL A 402 9.67 -12.15 24.09
N GLU A 403 10.90 -12.31 23.57
CA GLU A 403 11.29 -13.44 22.70
C GLU A 403 10.99 -14.77 23.39
N TRP A 404 11.50 -14.95 24.60
CA TRP A 404 11.27 -16.17 25.37
C TRP A 404 9.78 -16.42 25.63
N VAL A 405 8.98 -15.40 25.99
CA VAL A 405 7.53 -15.55 26.19
C VAL A 405 6.85 -15.99 24.89
N THR A 406 7.22 -15.37 23.77
CA THR A 406 6.64 -15.67 22.46
C THR A 406 6.91 -17.11 22.06
N GLU A 407 8.17 -17.54 22.12
CA GLU A 407 8.61 -18.87 21.68
C GLU A 407 8.24 -19.99 22.66
N ALA A 408 8.50 -19.79 23.97
CA ALA A 408 8.39 -20.85 24.95
C ALA A 408 7.01 -20.97 25.60
N VAL A 409 6.20 -19.90 25.56
CA VAL A 409 4.89 -19.86 26.22
C VAL A 409 3.78 -19.77 25.18
N ILE A 410 3.70 -18.66 24.43
CA ILE A 410 2.53 -18.40 23.58
C ILE A 410 2.49 -19.39 22.41
N ALA A 411 3.60 -19.58 21.69
CA ALA A 411 3.67 -20.54 20.59
C ALA A 411 3.30 -21.96 21.05
N ARG A 412 3.75 -22.35 22.26
CA ARG A 412 3.39 -23.65 22.84
C ARG A 412 1.89 -23.77 23.13
N VAL A 413 1.30 -22.74 23.74
CA VAL A 413 -0.15 -22.71 24.01
C VAL A 413 -0.95 -22.80 22.71
N LEU A 414 -0.57 -22.03 21.67
CA LEU A 414 -1.23 -22.07 20.38
C LEU A 414 -1.15 -23.47 19.75
N GLN A 415 0.03 -24.11 19.82
CA GLN A 415 0.23 -25.47 19.33
C GLN A 415 -0.66 -26.49 20.06
N GLU A 416 -0.74 -26.43 21.38
CA GLU A 416 -1.60 -27.33 22.19
C GLU A 416 -3.09 -27.11 21.93
N LEU A 417 -3.49 -25.88 21.57
CA LEU A 417 -4.86 -25.54 21.16
C LEU A 417 -5.15 -25.91 19.70
N GLY A 418 -4.16 -26.41 18.95
CA GLY A 418 -4.30 -26.81 17.55
C GLY A 418 -4.25 -25.66 16.55
N TYR A 419 -3.76 -24.48 16.94
CA TYR A 419 -3.51 -23.36 16.02
C TYR A 419 -2.15 -23.54 15.34
N ASP A 420 -2.16 -23.49 14.01
CA ASP A 420 -0.96 -23.52 13.16
C ASP A 420 -0.54 -22.07 12.83
N LEU A 421 -0.02 -21.37 13.83
CA LEU A 421 0.43 -19.98 13.73
C LEU A 421 1.87 -19.88 14.20
N VAL A 422 2.67 -19.11 13.47
CA VAL A 422 4.04 -18.76 13.88
C VAL A 422 4.03 -17.29 14.25
N LEU A 423 4.20 -17.01 15.53
CA LEU A 423 4.23 -15.63 16.01
C LEU A 423 5.59 -15.00 15.71
N PRO A 424 5.64 -13.79 15.12
CA PRO A 424 6.90 -13.07 14.95
C PRO A 424 7.51 -12.76 16.32
N ASN A 425 8.82 -12.95 16.42
CA ASN A 425 9.59 -12.47 17.56
C ASN A 425 9.58 -10.94 17.61
N PRO A 426 9.78 -10.31 18.78
CA PRO A 426 9.88 -8.87 18.87
C PRO A 426 11.00 -8.34 17.99
N GLY A 427 10.63 -7.49 17.04
CA GLY A 427 11.52 -6.87 16.07
C GLY A 427 12.14 -5.55 16.52
N SER A 428 12.77 -4.82 15.61
CA SER A 428 13.33 -3.50 15.89
C SER A 428 12.26 -2.47 16.28
N TYR A 429 11.03 -2.68 15.80
CA TYR A 429 9.90 -1.77 16.00
C TYR A 429 8.64 -2.48 16.50
N ILE A 430 7.78 -1.71 17.17
CA ILE A 430 6.41 -2.07 17.56
C ILE A 430 5.42 -1.07 16.97
N PRO A 431 4.12 -1.41 16.87
CA PRO A 431 3.11 -0.45 16.46
C PRO A 431 2.99 0.72 17.44
N ARG A 432 2.80 1.93 16.90
CA ARG A 432 2.35 3.07 17.70
C ARG A 432 0.96 2.82 18.25
N LYS A 433 0.59 3.61 19.27
CA LYS A 433 -0.67 3.48 20.01
C LYS A 433 -1.93 3.86 19.21
N ASP A 434 -1.76 4.57 18.10
CA ASP A 434 -2.80 5.16 17.26
C ASP A 434 -2.93 4.46 15.91
N VAL A 435 -2.19 3.37 15.70
CA VAL A 435 -2.37 2.43 14.58
C VAL A 435 -3.74 1.77 14.70
N ILE A 436 -4.49 1.74 13.59
CA ILE A 436 -5.79 1.08 13.59
C ILE A 436 -5.64 -0.42 13.95
N PRO A 437 -6.55 -0.99 14.76
CA PRO A 437 -6.37 -2.35 15.29
C PRO A 437 -6.12 -3.46 14.25
N ILE A 438 -6.68 -3.30 13.03
CA ILE A 438 -6.52 -4.29 11.95
C ILE A 438 -5.11 -4.31 11.34
N LEU A 439 -4.35 -3.20 11.45
CA LEU A 439 -2.97 -3.10 10.96
C LEU A 439 -1.93 -3.45 12.04
N LEU A 440 -2.31 -3.53 13.32
CA LEU A 440 -1.38 -3.87 14.41
C LEU A 440 -0.56 -5.15 14.14
N PRO A 441 -1.15 -6.27 13.66
CA PRO A 441 -0.38 -7.49 13.41
C PRO A 441 0.66 -7.32 12.30
N SER A 442 0.32 -6.63 11.22
CA SER A 442 1.25 -6.41 10.10
C SER A 442 2.34 -5.43 10.47
N VAL A 443 2.03 -4.33 11.17
CA VAL A 443 3.04 -3.38 11.67
C VAL A 443 4.07 -4.09 12.54
N TYR A 444 3.61 -4.91 13.49
CA TYR A 444 4.48 -5.67 14.37
C TYR A 444 5.31 -6.72 13.62
N ALA A 445 4.67 -7.50 12.73
CA ALA A 445 5.36 -8.54 11.98
C ALA A 445 6.44 -7.97 11.05
N MET A 446 6.11 -6.91 10.29
CA MET A 446 7.07 -6.22 9.43
C MET A 446 8.21 -5.58 10.22
N GLY A 447 7.94 -5.06 11.43
CA GLY A 447 8.95 -4.53 12.34
C GLY A 447 10.00 -5.55 12.80
N SER A 448 9.76 -6.84 12.55
CA SER A 448 10.65 -7.97 12.86
C SER A 448 11.15 -8.74 11.63
N GLN A 449 10.69 -8.36 10.43
CA GLN A 449 10.91 -9.14 9.23
C GLN A 449 12.31 -8.91 8.67
N GLU A 450 13.16 -9.92 8.82
CA GLU A 450 14.49 -9.93 8.23
C GLU A 450 14.44 -10.07 6.70
N LEU A 451 15.32 -9.32 6.02
CA LEU A 451 15.50 -9.44 4.57
C LEU A 451 16.24 -10.73 4.21
N THR A 452 15.74 -11.44 3.21
CA THR A 452 16.43 -12.61 2.67
C THR A 452 17.76 -12.21 2.01
N PRO A 453 18.73 -13.13 1.83
CA PRO A 453 19.96 -12.84 1.09
C PRO A 453 19.70 -12.31 -0.33
N VAL A 454 18.65 -12.81 -1.00
CA VAL A 454 18.24 -12.35 -2.34
C VAL A 454 17.75 -10.91 -2.29
N GLN A 455 16.88 -10.58 -1.33
CA GLN A 455 16.37 -9.21 -1.16
C GLN A 455 17.49 -8.22 -0.84
N ARG A 456 18.42 -8.58 0.05
CA ARG A 456 19.60 -7.74 0.34
C ARG A 456 20.45 -7.50 -0.89
N ASN A 457 20.61 -8.50 -1.76
CA ASN A 457 21.35 -8.35 -3.01
C ASN A 457 20.62 -7.43 -4.00
N ILE A 458 19.29 -7.57 -4.12
CA ILE A 458 18.43 -6.73 -4.96
C ILE A 458 18.49 -5.26 -4.52
N LEU A 459 18.37 -5.01 -3.22
CA LEU A 459 18.29 -3.67 -2.65
C LEU A 459 19.66 -2.98 -2.54
N GLY A 460 20.75 -3.73 -2.68
CA GLY A 460 22.11 -3.21 -2.66
C GLY A 460 22.65 -2.87 -1.27
N PRO A 461 23.86 -2.28 -1.16
CA PRO A 461 24.55 -2.10 0.13
C PRO A 461 23.94 -1.00 1.03
N ASN A 462 23.23 -0.03 0.45
CA ASN A 462 22.64 1.10 1.16
C ASN A 462 21.17 0.81 1.48
N LEU A 463 20.92 -0.22 2.29
CA LEU A 463 19.57 -0.73 2.53
C LEU A 463 18.67 0.27 3.27
N GLY A 464 19.22 1.02 4.22
CA GLY A 464 18.42 1.82 5.15
C GLY A 464 17.70 0.93 6.18
N ASP A 465 16.68 1.47 6.84
CA ASP A 465 15.89 0.78 7.86
C ASP A 465 14.61 0.12 7.29
N TRP A 466 14.73 -1.16 6.94
CA TRP A 466 13.59 -1.94 6.41
C TRP A 466 12.61 -2.44 7.46
N TYR A 467 12.80 -2.14 8.74
CA TYR A 467 11.85 -2.54 9.78
C TYR A 467 10.79 -1.46 10.02
N GLN A 468 11.13 -0.19 9.80
CA GLN A 468 10.19 0.91 9.88
C GLN A 468 9.13 0.79 8.76
N ASN A 469 7.85 0.90 9.12
CA ASN A 469 6.74 0.66 8.19
C ASN A 469 5.46 1.38 8.61
N ASP A 470 4.51 1.52 7.68
CA ASP A 470 3.17 2.09 7.92
C ASP A 470 2.07 1.02 8.12
N GLY A 471 2.47 -0.25 8.28
CA GLY A 471 1.59 -1.41 8.38
C GLY A 471 1.35 -2.16 7.09
N VAL A 472 1.76 -1.62 5.94
CA VAL A 472 1.67 -2.30 4.64
C VAL A 472 2.96 -2.21 3.85
N VAL A 473 3.66 -1.09 3.93
CA VAL A 473 4.88 -0.81 3.16
C VAL A 473 5.99 -0.35 4.10
N ASN A 474 7.21 -0.84 3.84
CA ASN A 474 8.41 -0.39 4.55
C ASN A 474 8.72 1.06 4.15
N THR A 475 9.03 1.91 5.12
CA THR A 475 9.21 3.36 4.91
C THR A 475 10.32 3.67 3.90
N GLU A 476 11.40 2.88 3.91
CA GLU A 476 12.52 2.96 2.96
C GLU A 476 12.14 2.72 1.50
N SER A 477 10.99 2.08 1.26
CA SER A 477 10.50 1.77 -0.08
C SER A 477 9.71 2.94 -0.70
N MET A 478 9.30 3.93 0.10
CA MET A 478 8.29 4.91 -0.30
C MET A 478 8.81 6.16 -1.02
N SER A 479 10.09 6.48 -0.85
CA SER A 479 10.66 7.74 -1.35
C SER A 479 10.76 7.79 -2.88
N GLY A 480 10.84 6.63 -3.53
CA GLY A 480 10.87 6.50 -4.99
C GLY A 480 11.80 5.37 -5.43
N PRO A 481 11.91 5.13 -6.75
CA PRO A 481 12.85 4.16 -7.30
C PRO A 481 14.31 4.59 -7.04
N ASP A 482 15.19 3.62 -6.82
CA ASP A 482 16.59 3.88 -6.48
C ASP A 482 17.30 4.76 -7.54
N ASN A 483 18.11 5.71 -7.09
CA ASN A 483 18.81 6.74 -7.90
C ASN A 483 17.94 7.81 -8.59
N PHE A 484 16.61 7.78 -8.44
CA PHE A 484 15.70 8.79 -9.03
C PHE A 484 15.11 9.76 -7.99
N VAL A 485 15.58 9.71 -6.75
CA VAL A 485 15.00 10.46 -5.63
C VAL A 485 15.89 11.63 -5.21
N ARG A 486 15.26 12.78 -4.95
CA ARG A 486 15.89 13.92 -4.27
C ARG A 486 14.95 14.49 -3.22
N GLY A 487 15.48 14.87 -2.07
CA GLY A 487 14.68 15.58 -1.07
C GLY A 487 14.18 16.91 -1.62
N ILE A 488 12.91 17.25 -1.37
CA ILE A 488 12.26 18.48 -1.82
C ILE A 488 13.00 19.74 -1.34
N SER A 489 13.66 19.70 -0.19
CA SER A 489 14.49 20.78 0.35
C SER A 489 15.69 21.14 -0.54
N SER A 490 16.07 20.25 -1.47
CA SER A 490 17.11 20.49 -2.46
C SER A 490 16.62 21.17 -3.75
N LEU A 491 15.32 21.47 -3.87
CA LEU A 491 14.78 22.24 -4.99
C LEU A 491 15.53 23.57 -5.13
N PRO A 492 15.98 23.93 -6.35
CA PRO A 492 16.72 25.17 -6.57
C PRO A 492 15.84 26.41 -6.41
N ASP A 493 14.59 26.30 -6.84
CA ASP A 493 13.54 27.32 -6.87
C ASP A 493 12.18 26.64 -7.11
N LEU A 494 11.09 27.40 -7.05
CA LEU A 494 9.71 26.93 -7.29
C LEU A 494 9.19 27.24 -8.71
N ASP A 495 10.06 27.68 -9.62
CA ASP A 495 9.69 27.91 -11.01
C ASP A 495 9.73 26.58 -11.77
N PHE A 496 8.62 25.87 -11.76
CA PHE A 496 8.49 24.60 -12.46
C PHE A 496 8.52 24.75 -13.99
N SER A 497 8.46 25.96 -14.56
CA SER A 497 8.64 26.17 -16.01
C SER A 497 10.10 25.96 -16.48
N ILE A 498 11.07 25.99 -15.56
CA ILE A 498 12.47 25.78 -15.86
C ILE A 498 12.80 24.28 -15.89
N ALA A 499 13.48 23.85 -16.96
CA ALA A 499 13.92 22.48 -17.15
C ALA A 499 14.81 21.95 -16.00
N GLY A 500 14.82 20.63 -15.83
CA GLY A 500 15.66 19.94 -14.83
C GLY A 500 14.95 19.61 -13.51
N LYS A 501 13.62 19.79 -13.44
CA LYS A 501 12.78 19.36 -12.30
C LYS A 501 11.89 18.14 -12.62
N GLN A 502 11.84 17.73 -13.88
CA GLN A 502 11.16 16.51 -14.33
C GLN A 502 12.10 15.29 -14.27
N GLY A 503 11.57 14.07 -14.31
CA GLY A 503 12.36 12.84 -14.26
C GLY A 503 12.99 12.54 -12.90
N ILE A 504 12.57 13.22 -11.85
CA ILE A 504 13.08 13.08 -10.48
C ILE A 504 11.88 13.05 -9.53
N TYR A 505 11.88 12.08 -8.59
CA TYR A 505 10.97 12.05 -7.46
C TYR A 505 11.45 13.04 -6.40
N TRP A 506 10.72 14.14 -6.28
CA TRP A 506 10.90 15.12 -5.21
C TRP A 506 10.23 14.59 -3.93
N HIS A 507 11.05 14.02 -3.05
CA HIS A 507 10.61 13.41 -1.81
C HIS A 507 10.29 14.47 -0.77
N LEU A 508 9.04 14.50 -0.33
CA LEU A 508 8.49 15.46 0.62
C LEU A 508 8.90 15.17 2.08
N GLY A 509 9.53 14.03 2.33
CA GLY A 509 9.95 13.59 3.65
C GLY A 509 9.11 12.44 4.17
N VAL A 510 9.21 12.21 5.47
CA VAL A 510 8.51 11.12 6.18
C VAL A 510 7.51 11.73 7.14
N ASN A 511 6.27 11.24 7.14
CA ASN A 511 5.33 11.52 8.21
C ASN A 511 5.31 10.36 9.22
N TYR A 512 5.32 10.69 10.51
CA TYR A 512 5.42 9.73 11.61
C TYR A 512 4.11 9.59 12.40
N GLN A 513 3.00 10.08 11.84
CA GLN A 513 1.70 10.17 12.50
C GLN A 513 0.59 9.36 11.81
N MET A 514 0.80 8.91 10.57
CA MET A 514 -0.20 8.21 9.77
C MET A 514 0.22 6.76 9.50
N ASP A 515 -0.72 5.83 9.69
CA ASP A 515 -0.62 4.48 9.13
C ASP A 515 -1.07 4.44 7.66
N HIS A 516 -1.02 3.26 7.03
CA HIS A 516 -1.34 3.10 5.62
C HIS A 516 -2.79 3.49 5.26
N ALA A 517 -3.74 3.31 6.18
CA ALA A 517 -5.15 3.62 5.93
C ALA A 517 -5.45 5.11 6.17
N ASP A 518 -4.77 5.73 7.15
CA ASP A 518 -4.87 7.16 7.43
C ASP A 518 -4.53 8.02 6.21
N GLN A 519 -3.57 7.59 5.38
CA GLN A 519 -3.10 8.30 4.17
C GLN A 519 -4.23 8.63 3.19
N ILE A 520 -5.28 7.81 3.17
CA ILE A 520 -6.45 7.97 2.31
C ILE A 520 -7.72 8.20 3.12
N GLY A 521 -7.62 8.50 4.43
CA GLY A 521 -8.74 8.83 5.28
C GLY A 521 -9.68 7.66 5.62
N VAL A 522 -9.22 6.42 5.47
CA VAL A 522 -10.01 5.22 5.75
C VAL A 522 -9.79 4.78 7.20
N PHE A 523 -10.86 4.69 7.99
CA PHE A 523 -10.85 4.29 9.40
C PHE A 523 -10.02 5.17 10.36
N ILE A 524 -9.90 6.48 10.08
CA ILE A 524 -9.18 7.43 10.94
C ILE A 524 -9.74 7.40 12.38
N GLU A 525 -8.90 7.04 13.37
CA GLU A 525 -9.24 7.32 14.76
C GLU A 525 -9.11 8.84 15.02
N GLN A 526 -10.09 9.45 15.68
CA GLN A 526 -10.09 10.89 15.97
C GLN A 526 -8.85 11.38 16.75
N SER A 527 -8.10 10.47 17.36
CA SER A 527 -6.84 10.73 18.07
C SER A 527 -5.58 10.69 17.21
N THR A 528 -5.59 10.03 16.06
CA THR A 528 -4.43 9.85 15.17
C THR A 528 -4.09 11.14 14.45
N VAL A 529 -5.12 11.91 14.06
CA VAL A 529 -4.97 13.27 13.52
C VAL A 529 -5.23 14.30 14.63
N ARG A 530 -4.39 14.31 15.68
CA ARG A 530 -4.36 15.45 16.62
C ARG A 530 -3.51 16.57 16.04
N LEU A 531 -4.14 17.39 15.20
CA LEU A 531 -3.70 18.78 15.02
C LEU A 531 -3.64 19.43 16.41
N ARG A 532 -2.44 19.69 16.92
CA ARG A 532 -2.27 20.60 18.06
C ARG A 532 -2.69 21.99 17.60
N ALA A 533 -3.97 22.29 17.78
CA ALA A 533 -4.51 23.63 17.73
C ALA A 533 -3.85 24.46 18.85
N LEU A 534 -2.76 25.14 18.53
CA LEU A 534 -2.34 26.32 19.28
C LEU A 534 -3.05 27.52 18.66
N TRP A 535 -4.25 27.75 19.19
CA TRP A 535 -5.10 28.95 19.10
C TRP A 535 -5.88 29.19 17.80
N GLY A 536 -7.21 29.16 17.93
CA GLY A 536 -8.15 29.87 17.06
C GLY A 536 -9.07 28.92 16.28
N SER A 537 -10.32 28.86 16.73
CA SER A 537 -11.47 28.19 16.12
C SER A 537 -11.62 28.30 14.59
N HIS A 538 -12.11 27.19 14.02
CA HIS A 538 -12.76 26.94 12.73
C HIS A 538 -11.93 26.23 11.64
N GLU A 539 -12.55 25.15 11.17
CA GLU A 539 -12.25 24.26 10.04
C GLU A 539 -11.32 23.06 10.30
N ARG A 540 -11.89 21.89 10.01
CA ARG A 540 -11.25 20.58 10.08
C ARG A 540 -10.47 20.42 8.79
N ASP A 541 -9.19 20.72 8.85
CA ASP A 541 -8.27 20.59 7.73
C ASP A 541 -7.88 19.12 7.51
N VAL A 542 -8.70 18.45 6.71
CA VAL A 542 -8.31 17.32 5.86
C VAL A 542 -8.45 17.83 4.42
N SER A 543 -7.45 18.56 3.94
CA SER A 543 -7.36 19.03 2.55
C SER A 543 -5.93 18.95 2.06
#